data_AF-R7SKD6-F1
#
_entry.id   AF-R7SKD6-F1
#
_cell.length_a   1.000
_cell.length_b   1.000
_cell.length_c   1.000
_cell.angle_alpha   90.00
_cell.angle_beta   90.00
_cell.angle_gamma   90.00
#
_symmetry.space_group_name_H-M   'P 1'
#
loop_
_entity.id
_entity.type
_entity.pdbx_description
1 polymer ?
#
loop_
_entity_poly.entity_id
_entity_poly.type
_entity_poly.pdbx_seq_one_letter_code
_entity_poly.pdbx_strand_id
1 'polypeptide(L)'
;MQVHEPTHTTSQTNTLTTNALLRIWQQNVNKSLLAQLDLLHSASPDDFDILAIQEPYIDHLKLTRANPRWTVVYPTGHHDQADRTLSVLLINTRISSNAWRPVAVPSPDVSAVTVISCGRTVHIFNLYVDGEHDRALH
;
A
#
# COMPACT_ATOMS: atom_id res chain seq x y z
N MET A 1 -57.61 -1.19 34.93
CA MET A 1 -56.13 -1.02 34.91
C MET A 1 -55.64 -1.72 33.65
N GLN A 2 -55.41 -0.95 32.58
CA GLN A 2 -55.11 -1.46 31.24
C GLN A 2 -53.60 -1.25 31.01
N VAL A 3 -52.85 -2.33 30.91
CA VAL A 3 -51.41 -2.29 30.65
C VAL A 3 -51.17 -1.91 29.19
N HIS A 4 -50.47 -0.80 28.96
CA HIS A 4 -49.95 -0.40 27.65
C HIS A 4 -48.59 -1.08 27.47
N GLU A 5 -48.47 -1.95 26.46
CA GLU A 5 -47.16 -2.45 26.01
C GLU A 5 -46.43 -1.39 25.18
N PRO A 6 -45.11 -1.20 25.37
CA PRO A 6 -44.34 -0.30 24.52
C PRO A 6 -44.03 -0.99 23.19
N THR A 7 -44.44 -0.38 22.08
CA THR A 7 -43.96 -0.71 20.73
C THR A 7 -42.47 -0.41 20.63
N HIS A 8 -41.64 -1.47 20.63
CA HIS A 8 -40.24 -1.38 20.24
C HIS A 8 -40.14 -1.21 18.72
N THR A 9 -40.00 0.04 18.26
CA THR A 9 -39.57 0.31 16.89
C THR A 9 -38.07 -0.03 16.79
N THR A 10 -37.76 -1.23 16.31
CA THR A 10 -36.39 -1.59 15.94
C THR A 10 -35.99 -0.76 14.72
N SER A 11 -35.25 0.33 14.96
CA SER A 11 -34.50 1.01 13.91
C SER A 11 -33.48 0.03 13.35
N GLN A 12 -33.79 -0.57 12.20
CA GLN A 12 -32.80 -1.30 11.41
C GLN A 12 -31.81 -0.26 10.89
N THR A 13 -30.66 -0.15 11.55
CA THR A 13 -29.50 0.55 11.03
C THR A 13 -29.08 -0.18 9.77
N ASN A 14 -29.49 0.35 8.62
CA ASN A 14 -29.12 -0.12 7.30
C ASN A 14 -27.62 0.13 7.14
N THR A 15 -26.81 -0.79 7.64
CA THR A 15 -25.36 -0.80 7.43
C THR A 15 -25.14 -1.19 5.98
N LEU A 16 -25.16 -0.18 5.11
CA LEU A 16 -24.57 -0.32 3.78
C LEU A 16 -23.10 -0.63 4.01
N THR A 17 -22.77 -1.92 4.04
CA THR A 17 -21.42 -2.42 3.83
C THR A 17 -21.06 -2.06 2.40
N THR A 18 -20.67 -0.80 2.17
CA THR A 18 -19.89 -0.44 1.01
C THR A 18 -18.69 -1.35 1.04
N ASN A 19 -18.63 -2.27 0.10
CA ASN A 19 -17.52 -3.20 -0.04
C ASN A 19 -16.29 -2.32 -0.30
N ALA A 20 -15.51 -2.04 0.74
CA ALA A 20 -14.36 -1.17 0.66
C ALA A 20 -13.29 -1.90 -0.17
N LEU A 21 -13.28 -1.63 -1.47
CA LEU A 21 -12.32 -2.21 -2.40
C LEU A 21 -10.96 -1.53 -2.17
N LEU A 22 -9.93 -2.34 -1.99
CA LEU A 22 -8.55 -1.89 -1.98
C LEU A 22 -7.93 -2.23 -3.34
N ARG A 23 -7.61 -1.22 -4.15
CA ARG A 23 -7.07 -1.37 -5.52
C ARG A 23 -5.56 -1.16 -5.51
N ILE A 24 -4.81 -2.16 -5.95
CA ILE A 24 -3.35 -2.15 -5.96
C ILE A 24 -2.85 -2.32 -7.40
N TRP A 25 -1.98 -1.43 -7.87
CA TRP A 25 -1.21 -1.63 -9.10
C TRP A 25 0.15 -2.20 -8.73
N GLN A 26 0.56 -3.31 -9.34
CA GLN A 26 1.91 -3.85 -9.17
C GLN A 26 2.71 -3.79 -10.48
N GLN A 27 3.94 -3.28 -10.44
CA GLN A 27 4.81 -3.22 -11.62
C GLN A 27 6.30 -3.17 -11.27
N ASN A 28 7.10 -3.98 -11.95
CA ASN A 28 8.55 -3.83 -11.98
C ASN A 28 8.91 -2.74 -13.01
N VAL A 29 9.65 -1.71 -12.60
CA VAL A 29 10.05 -0.58 -13.46
C VAL A 29 11.51 -0.65 -13.91
N ASN A 30 12.23 -1.75 -13.60
CA ASN A 30 13.59 -2.06 -14.05
C ASN A 30 14.56 -0.88 -13.87
N LYS A 31 14.46 -0.19 -12.73
CA LYS A 31 15.24 1.00 -12.35
C LYS A 31 15.15 2.15 -13.36
N SER A 32 14.16 2.14 -14.25
CA SER A 32 14.00 3.12 -15.30
C SER A 32 13.19 4.32 -14.80
N LEU A 33 13.83 5.50 -14.83
CA LEU A 33 13.14 6.76 -14.52
C LEU A 33 11.92 6.96 -15.43
N LEU A 34 12.05 6.66 -16.73
CA LEU A 34 10.97 6.84 -17.70
C LEU A 34 9.79 5.91 -17.39
N ALA A 35 10.06 4.63 -17.10
CA ALA A 35 9.00 3.68 -16.76
C ALA A 35 8.29 4.06 -15.45
N GLN A 36 9.04 4.57 -14.46
CA GLN A 36 8.45 5.02 -13.21
C GLN A 36 7.62 6.30 -13.36
N LEU A 37 8.04 7.25 -14.19
CA LEU A 37 7.25 8.45 -14.49
C LEU A 37 5.98 8.12 -15.27
N ASP A 38 6.07 7.20 -16.24
CA ASP A 38 4.91 6.71 -16.99
C ASP A 38 3.89 6.01 -16.07
N LEU A 39 4.36 5.17 -15.16
CA LEU A 39 3.54 4.57 -14.10
C LEU A 39 2.87 5.64 -13.23
N LEU A 40 3.62 6.63 -12.73
CA LEU A 40 3.07 7.70 -11.87
C LEU A 40 2.05 8.59 -12.58
N HIS A 41 2.16 8.76 -13.90
CA HIS A 41 1.18 9.48 -14.71
C HIS A 41 -0.06 8.64 -15.02
N SER A 42 0.11 7.34 -15.24
CA SER A 42 -0.97 6.41 -15.58
C SER A 42 -1.78 5.97 -14.36
N ALA A 43 -1.14 5.89 -13.19
CA ALA A 43 -1.78 5.51 -11.94
C ALA A 43 -2.58 6.69 -11.36
N SER A 44 -3.83 6.83 -11.82
CA SER A 44 -4.78 7.78 -11.25
C SER A 44 -5.02 7.50 -9.76
N PRO A 45 -4.83 8.49 -8.86
CA PRO A 45 -5.16 8.37 -7.45
C PRO A 45 -6.67 8.23 -7.15
N ASP A 46 -7.52 8.27 -8.17
CA ASP A 46 -8.95 7.98 -8.03
C ASP A 46 -9.26 6.51 -8.33
N ASP A 47 -8.32 5.80 -8.96
CA ASP A 47 -8.44 4.40 -9.36
C ASP A 47 -7.60 3.44 -8.53
N PHE A 48 -6.52 3.92 -7.91
CA PHE A 48 -5.61 3.07 -7.14
C PHE A 48 -5.34 3.64 -5.76
N ASP A 49 -5.28 2.75 -4.78
CA ASP A 49 -5.00 3.07 -3.39
C ASP A 49 -3.52 2.88 -3.07
N ILE A 50 -2.88 1.90 -3.70
CA ILE A 50 -1.49 1.52 -3.46
C ILE A 50 -0.81 1.17 -4.78
N LEU A 51 0.44 1.62 -4.95
CA LEU A 51 1.33 1.16 -6.01
C LEU A 51 2.45 0.32 -5.39
N ALA A 52 2.60 -0.91 -5.86
CA ALA A 52 3.66 -1.83 -5.48
C ALA A 52 4.71 -1.86 -6.60
N ILE A 53 5.83 -1.17 -6.39
CA ILE A 53 6.87 -1.00 -7.40
C ILE A 53 8.05 -1.91 -7.06
N GLN A 54 8.46 -2.76 -8.01
CA GLN A 54 9.74 -3.47 -7.94
C GLN A 54 10.80 -2.76 -8.78
N GLU A 55 12.04 -2.88 -8.35
CA GLU A 55 13.22 -2.24 -8.94
C GLU A 55 12.99 -0.74 -9.19
N PRO A 56 12.66 0.05 -8.16
CA PRO A 56 12.39 1.47 -8.34
C PRO A 56 13.63 2.21 -8.85
N TYR A 57 13.41 3.25 -9.65
CA TYR A 57 14.44 4.24 -9.90
C TYR A 57 14.75 5.01 -8.60
N ILE A 58 16.02 5.01 -8.19
CA ILE A 58 16.52 5.75 -7.04
C ILE A 58 17.46 6.85 -7.55
N ASP A 59 17.25 8.09 -7.13
CA ASP A 59 18.05 9.23 -7.56
C ASP A 59 19.33 9.42 -6.72
N HIS A 60 20.10 10.46 -7.05
CA HIS A 60 21.35 10.79 -6.36
C HIS A 60 21.14 11.23 -4.90
N LEU A 61 19.92 11.65 -4.52
CA LEU A 61 19.54 11.95 -3.14
C LEU A 61 19.08 10.71 -2.39
N LYS A 62 19.26 9.53 -2.99
CA LYS A 62 18.86 8.25 -2.43
C LYS A 62 17.35 8.11 -2.27
N LEU A 63 16.56 8.84 -3.06
CA LEU A 63 15.10 8.79 -3.02
C LEU A 63 14.53 8.24 -4.33
N THR A 64 13.43 7.49 -4.22
CA THR A 64 12.58 7.14 -5.35
C THR A 64 11.75 8.34 -5.83
N ARG A 65 11.27 8.31 -7.08
CA ARG A 65 10.34 9.33 -7.58
C ARG A 65 8.92 9.04 -7.12
N ALA A 66 8.26 10.07 -6.59
CA ALA A 66 6.84 10.10 -6.32
C ALA A 66 6.33 11.53 -6.52
N ASN A 67 5.06 11.68 -6.85
CA ASN A 67 4.37 12.97 -6.83
C ASN A 67 3.59 13.12 -5.49
N PRO A 68 3.11 14.32 -5.13
CA PRO A 68 2.45 14.57 -3.84
C PRO A 68 1.17 13.76 -3.56
N ARG A 69 0.65 13.02 -4.54
CA ARG A 69 -0.51 12.13 -4.37
C ARG A 69 -0.13 10.80 -3.71
N TRP A 70 1.17 10.53 -3.58
CA TRP A 70 1.70 9.26 -3.09
C TRP A 70 2.71 9.47 -1.96
N THR A 71 2.51 8.78 -0.84
CA THR A 71 3.48 8.65 0.25
C THR A 71 4.32 7.40 0.03
N VAL A 72 5.63 7.56 -0.05
CA VAL A 72 6.55 6.43 -0.25
C VAL A 72 6.79 5.70 1.07
N VAL A 73 6.72 4.38 1.01
CA VAL A 73 7.14 3.45 2.07
C VAL A 73 8.30 2.63 1.53
N TYR A 74 9.47 2.89 2.11
CA TYR A 74 10.70 2.17 1.82
C TYR A 74 10.81 0.88 2.66
N PRO A 75 11.61 -0.10 2.20
CA PRO A 75 11.98 -1.25 2.99
C PRO A 75 12.83 -0.81 4.20
N THR A 76 12.91 -1.68 5.21
CA THR A 76 13.73 -1.39 6.40
C THR A 76 15.21 -1.33 5.98
N GLY A 77 15.95 -0.33 6.48
CA GLY A 77 17.37 -0.13 6.15
C GLY A 77 17.64 0.64 4.85
N HIS A 78 16.61 1.12 4.14
CA HIS A 78 16.78 1.94 2.94
C HIS A 78 17.71 3.15 3.16
N HIS A 79 17.57 3.86 4.28
CA HIS A 79 18.40 5.04 4.55
C HIS A 79 19.88 4.71 4.80
N ASP A 80 20.19 3.46 5.13
CA ASP A 80 21.57 2.98 5.30
C ASP A 80 22.16 2.50 3.96
N GLN A 81 21.33 1.87 3.10
CA GLN A 81 21.76 1.23 1.85
C GLN A 81 20.71 1.40 0.74
N ALA A 82 20.46 2.63 0.32
CA ALA A 82 19.39 2.93 -0.63
C ALA A 82 19.55 2.23 -1.99
N ASP A 83 20.78 2.04 -2.46
CA ASP A 83 21.14 1.32 -3.69
C ASP A 83 20.80 -0.17 -3.66
N ARG A 84 20.50 -0.74 -2.48
CA ARG A 84 19.99 -2.11 -2.34
C ARG A 84 18.47 -2.20 -2.49
N THR A 85 17.74 -1.09 -2.51
CA THR A 85 16.27 -1.09 -2.53
C THR A 85 15.72 -1.72 -3.81
N LEU A 86 15.01 -2.84 -3.68
CA LEU A 86 14.38 -3.54 -4.81
C LEU A 86 12.85 -3.51 -4.77
N SER A 87 12.27 -3.05 -3.67
CA SER A 87 10.82 -2.97 -3.51
C SER A 87 10.43 -1.70 -2.76
N VAL A 88 9.42 -0.97 -3.24
CA VAL A 88 8.77 0.13 -2.51
C VAL A 88 7.26 0.04 -2.66
N LEU A 89 6.56 0.60 -1.67
CA LEU A 89 5.12 0.84 -1.73
C LEU A 89 4.87 2.34 -1.79
N LEU A 90 3.94 2.76 -2.64
CA LEU A 90 3.43 4.13 -2.68
C LEU A 90 1.98 4.11 -2.23
N ILE A 91 1.69 4.76 -1.11
CA ILE A 91 0.35 4.81 -0.52
C ILE A 91 -0.34 6.11 -0.96
N ASN A 92 -1.55 6.01 -1.49
CA ASN A 92 -2.31 7.17 -1.90
C ASN A 92 -2.60 8.08 -0.69
N THR A 93 -2.33 9.39 -0.81
CA THR A 93 -2.54 10.37 0.27
C THR A 93 -4.01 10.60 0.62
N ARG A 94 -4.95 10.07 -0.18
CA ARG A 94 -6.38 9.99 0.16
C ARG A 94 -6.67 9.00 1.29
N ILE A 95 -5.81 8.02 1.52
CA ILE A 95 -5.90 7.14 2.70
C ILE A 95 -5.38 7.94 3.89
N SER A 96 -6.19 8.02 4.95
CA SER A 96 -5.78 8.64 6.20
C SER A 96 -4.46 8.05 6.70
N SER A 97 -3.52 8.91 7.11
CA SER A 97 -2.24 8.49 7.70
C SER A 97 -2.41 7.66 8.97
N ASN A 98 -3.58 7.71 9.63
CA ASN A 98 -3.90 6.90 10.80
C ASN A 98 -4.49 5.51 10.43
N ALA A 99 -4.82 5.30 9.15
CA ALA A 99 -5.40 4.06 8.65
C ALA A 99 -4.36 3.09 8.10
N TRP A 100 -3.08 3.42 8.14
CA TRP A 100 -2.02 2.51 7.73
C TRP A 100 -0.72 2.77 8.49
N ARG A 101 0.18 1.79 8.50
CA ARG A 101 1.55 1.95 9.02
C ARG A 101 2.53 1.04 8.29
N PRO A 102 3.79 1.46 8.09
CA PRO A 102 4.84 0.56 7.64
C PRO A 102 5.01 -0.65 8.57
N VAL A 103 5.41 -1.77 7.98
CA VAL A 103 5.81 -2.97 8.72
C VAL A 103 7.30 -3.17 8.48
N ALA A 104 8.08 -3.25 9.56
CA ALA A 104 9.51 -3.48 9.47
C ALA A 104 9.80 -4.93 9.05
N VAL A 105 10.48 -5.10 7.92
CA VAL A 105 10.98 -6.37 7.42
C VAL A 105 12.44 -6.15 7.06
N PRO A 106 13.40 -6.90 7.66
CA PRO A 106 14.83 -6.68 7.48
C PRO A 106 15.33 -7.27 6.15
N SER A 107 14.74 -6.83 5.04
CA SER A 107 15.17 -7.17 3.68
C SER A 107 14.93 -5.96 2.77
N PRO A 108 15.91 -5.60 1.92
CA PRO A 108 15.73 -4.53 0.94
C PRO A 108 14.81 -4.92 -0.22
N ASP A 109 14.47 -6.21 -0.30
CA ASP A 109 13.61 -6.80 -1.32
C ASP A 109 12.13 -6.76 -0.90
N VAL A 110 11.85 -6.38 0.36
CA VAL A 110 10.50 -6.41 0.93
C VAL A 110 10.13 -5.05 1.50
N SER A 111 9.11 -4.43 0.92
CA SER A 111 8.40 -3.31 1.53
C SER A 111 7.04 -3.77 2.00
N ALA A 112 6.59 -3.32 3.18
CA ALA A 112 5.36 -3.82 3.77
C ALA A 112 4.59 -2.74 4.51
N VAL A 113 3.26 -2.85 4.48
CA VAL A 113 2.34 -1.99 5.23
C VAL A 113 1.21 -2.80 5.85
N THR A 114 0.73 -2.32 6.99
CA THR A 114 -0.57 -2.69 7.55
C THR A 114 -1.57 -1.61 7.16
N VAL A 115 -2.72 -1.99 6.61
CA VAL A 115 -3.86 -1.12 6.31
C VAL A 115 -5.03 -1.54 7.20
N ILE A 116 -5.71 -0.57 7.79
CA ILE A 116 -6.88 -0.75 8.65
C ILE A 116 -8.08 -0.12 7.93
N SER A 117 -9.06 -0.94 7.57
CA SER A 117 -10.27 -0.51 6.88
C SER A 117 -11.50 -1.24 7.40
N CYS A 118 -12.56 -0.51 7.74
CA CYS A 118 -13.83 -1.07 8.23
C CYS A 118 -13.68 -2.10 9.36
N GLY A 119 -12.75 -1.87 10.30
CA GLY A 119 -12.47 -2.79 11.41
C GLY A 119 -11.69 -4.06 11.02
N ARG A 120 -11.21 -4.14 9.77
CA ARG A 120 -10.36 -5.22 9.25
C ARG A 120 -8.93 -4.73 9.11
N THR A 121 -8.00 -5.62 9.41
CA THR A 121 -6.56 -5.39 9.24
C THR A 121 -6.07 -6.20 8.04
N VAL A 122 -5.40 -5.55 7.11
CA VAL A 122 -4.80 -6.15 5.92
C VAL A 122 -3.29 -5.89 5.98
N HIS A 123 -2.49 -6.94 5.87
CA HIS A 123 -1.04 -6.82 5.72
C HIS A 123 -0.67 -7.03 4.26
N ILE A 124 0.09 -6.09 3.71
CA ILE A 124 0.50 -6.09 2.31
C ILE A 124 2.02 -6.13 2.31
N PHE A 125 2.56 -7.14 1.64
CA PHE A 125 3.98 -7.30 1.42
C PHE A 125 4.22 -7.21 -0.08
N ASN A 126 5.04 -6.25 -0.49
CA ASN A 126 5.54 -6.15 -1.84
C ASN A 126 6.96 -6.74 -1.86
N LEU A 127 7.13 -7.85 -2.58
CA LEU A 127 8.40 -8.56 -2.65
C LEU A 127 8.98 -8.44 -4.05
N TYR A 128 10.28 -8.22 -4.12
CA TYR A 128 11.08 -8.61 -5.26
C TYR A 128 11.59 -10.03 -5.02
N VAL A 129 11.38 -10.91 -5.99
CA VAL A 129 11.94 -12.27 -6.00
C VAL A 129 12.78 -12.37 -7.25
N ASP A 130 14.04 -12.75 -7.11
CA ASP A 130 14.92 -12.94 -8.25
C ASP A 130 14.53 -14.20 -9.04
N GLY A 131 14.64 -14.13 -10.36
CA GLY A 131 14.29 -15.26 -11.24
C GLY A 131 15.33 -16.38 -11.28
N GLU A 132 16.51 -16.15 -10.69
CA GLU A 132 17.67 -17.03 -10.76
C GLU A 132 17.84 -17.92 -9.52
N HIS A 133 17.02 -17.75 -8.48
CA HIS A 133 17.09 -18.58 -7.28
C HIS A 133 15.71 -19.17 -6.92
N ASP A 134 15.64 -20.50 -6.95
CA ASP A 134 14.46 -21.33 -6.58
C ASP A 134 14.14 -21.30 -5.05
N ARG A 135 14.63 -20.28 -4.34
CA ARG A 135 14.61 -20.16 -2.87
C ARG A 135 13.72 -19.02 -2.36
N ALA A 136 12.65 -18.70 -3.08
CA ALA A 136 11.70 -17.68 -2.67
C ALA A 136 10.93 -18.02 -1.36
N LEU A 137 10.93 -19.28 -0.93
CA LEU A 137 10.23 -19.75 0.28
C LEU A 137 11.04 -20.85 1.00
N HIS A 138 11.88 -20.47 1.97
CA HIS A 138 12.42 -21.38 2.98
C HIS A 138 12.55 -20.68 4.33
#